data_AF-A0AAU5UZ79-F1
#
_entry.id   AF-A0AAU5UZ79-F1
#
_cell.length_a   1.000
_cell.length_b   1.000
_cell.length_c   1.000
_cell.angle_alpha   90.00
_cell.angle_beta   90.00
_cell.angle_gamma   90.00
#
_symmetry.space_group_name_H-M   'P 1'
#
loop_
_entity.id
_entity.type
_entity.pdbx_description
1 polymer ?
#
loop_
_entity_poly.entity_id
_entity_poly.type
_entity_poly.pdbx_seq_one_letter_code
_entity_poly.pdbx_strand_id
1 'polypeptide(L)'
;MRNYWSLLPAVLVAVVLILVYAVPTLINPQWTSSIMALFRTAPIPADATPEEARRAAGVLGPQQLKSRRMLAVALVVGALIMVGFNISFNREAVGCYKAAKAFGAIDGPGAKDPCVDMVFGTFLGDGKGPSTEKTPQPVQNYQLIKGNKPAYLKWIQNAPKYDEGDLLIGTGISCAGDLRVDEQEDKVMVFVDVDTPCPPEDNASLTAFKLKKPLGDRKLVTVGDKPMTEINPDLDSWFTVLKKLATGG
;
A
#
# COMPACT_ATOMS: atom_id res chain seq x y z
N MET A 1 -11.61 0.67 -12.89
CA MET A 1 -10.17 0.71 -12.54
C MET A 1 -10.00 1.85 -11.54
N ARG A 2 -9.85 1.59 -10.23
CA ARG A 2 -9.09 2.52 -9.38
C ARG A 2 -7.62 2.18 -9.60
N ASN A 3 -7.14 2.46 -10.81
CA ASN A 3 -5.76 2.19 -11.18
C ASN A 3 -4.94 3.28 -10.49
N TYR A 4 -4.44 3.03 -9.29
CA TYR A 4 -3.56 4.01 -8.62
C TYR A 4 -2.29 4.27 -9.44
N TRP A 5 -1.96 3.34 -10.36
CA TRP A 5 -1.00 3.50 -11.44
C TRP A 5 -1.44 4.43 -12.60
N SER A 6 -2.73 4.67 -12.84
CA SER A 6 -3.17 5.64 -13.85
C SER A 6 -3.03 7.09 -13.39
N LEU A 7 -2.95 7.33 -12.09
CA LEU A 7 -2.68 8.67 -11.56
C LEU A 7 -1.18 8.99 -11.61
N LEU A 8 -0.30 8.00 -11.63
CA LEU A 8 1.16 8.19 -11.69
C LEU A 8 1.61 9.06 -12.87
N PRO A 9 1.15 8.82 -14.12
CA PRO A 9 1.44 9.71 -15.25
C PRO A 9 0.95 11.14 -15.03
N ALA A 10 -0.29 11.31 -14.53
CA ALA A 10 -0.86 12.63 -14.28
C ALA A 10 -0.11 13.39 -13.16
N VAL A 11 0.26 12.70 -12.09
CA VAL A 11 1.06 13.22 -10.98
C VAL A 11 2.46 13.58 -11.48
N LEU A 12 3.07 12.75 -12.31
CA LEU A 12 4.39 13.01 -12.89
C LEU A 12 4.36 14.26 -13.78
N VAL A 13 3.34 14.40 -14.64
CA VAL A 13 3.13 15.61 -15.45
C VAL A 13 2.93 16.83 -14.56
N ALA A 14 2.09 16.75 -13.52
CA ALA A 14 1.85 17.85 -12.59
C ALA A 14 3.13 18.27 -11.85
N VAL A 15 3.91 17.30 -11.35
CA VAL A 15 5.19 17.55 -10.67
C VAL A 15 6.20 18.19 -11.62
N VAL A 16 6.32 17.71 -12.86
CA VAL A 16 7.19 18.31 -13.88
C VAL A 16 6.78 19.75 -14.16
N LEU A 17 5.50 20.03 -14.37
CA LEU A 17 4.99 21.39 -14.60
C LEU A 17 5.25 22.31 -13.40
N ILE A 18 5.05 21.80 -12.18
CA ILE A 18 5.36 22.53 -10.95
C ILE A 18 6.85 22.85 -10.87
N LEU A 19 7.74 21.89 -11.14
CA LEU A 19 9.18 22.11 -11.09
C LEU A 19 9.64 23.09 -12.18
N VAL A 20 9.11 22.98 -13.40
CA VAL A 20 9.38 23.90 -14.51
C VAL A 20 8.96 25.33 -14.18
N TYR A 21 7.88 25.53 -13.41
CA TYR A 21 7.48 26.86 -12.95
C TYR A 21 8.29 27.33 -11.72
N ALA A 22 8.40 26.48 -10.70
CA ALA A 22 8.91 26.85 -9.39
C ALA A 22 10.43 27.02 -9.36
N VAL A 23 11.19 26.16 -10.03
CA VAL A 23 12.66 26.22 -10.03
C VAL A 23 13.17 27.53 -10.65
N PRO A 24 12.74 27.95 -11.85
CA PRO A 24 13.12 29.25 -12.39
C PRO A 24 12.62 30.41 -11.53
N THR A 25 11.42 30.31 -10.93
CA THR A 25 10.86 31.36 -10.06
C THR A 25 11.65 31.54 -8.77
N LEU A 26 12.25 30.47 -8.24
CA LEU A 26 13.12 30.52 -7.06
C LEU A 26 14.49 31.12 -7.39
N ILE A 27 15.08 30.72 -8.52
CA ILE A 27 16.40 31.20 -8.99
C ILE A 27 16.33 32.65 -9.45
N ASN A 28 15.42 32.96 -10.38
CA ASN A 28 15.19 34.30 -10.90
C ASN A 28 13.68 34.57 -11.17
N PRO A 29 12.97 35.15 -10.19
CA PRO A 29 11.53 35.42 -10.29
C PRO A 29 11.14 36.42 -11.40
N GLN A 30 12.08 37.16 -11.99
CA GLN A 30 11.82 38.08 -13.11
C GLN A 30 11.72 37.36 -14.47
N TRP A 31 12.18 36.12 -14.56
CA TRP A 31 12.17 35.37 -15.83
C TRP A 31 10.73 35.06 -16.29
N THR A 32 9.85 34.68 -15.35
CA THR A 32 8.43 34.41 -15.64
C THR A 32 7.62 35.66 -15.96
N SER A 33 7.98 36.83 -15.38
CA SER A 33 7.35 38.09 -15.73
C SER A 33 7.83 38.64 -17.07
N SER A 34 9.08 38.42 -17.44
CA SER A 34 9.65 38.82 -18.73
C SER A 34 9.00 38.07 -19.89
N ILE A 35 8.73 36.77 -19.74
CA ILE A 35 8.02 35.97 -20.75
C ILE A 35 6.56 36.42 -20.90
N MET A 36 5.83 36.62 -19.80
CA MET A 36 4.46 37.15 -19.87
C MET A 36 4.39 38.59 -20.39
N ALA A 37 5.40 39.42 -20.11
CA ALA A 37 5.51 40.77 -20.65
C ALA A 37 5.77 40.74 -22.16
N LEU A 38 6.50 39.73 -22.67
CA LEU A 38 6.73 39.53 -24.10
C LEU A 38 5.43 39.28 -24.91
N PHE A 39 4.40 38.75 -24.26
CA PHE A 39 3.07 38.51 -24.86
C PHE A 39 2.06 39.64 -24.60
N ARG A 40 2.43 40.68 -23.85
CA ARG A 40 1.56 41.86 -23.68
C ARG A 40 1.74 42.81 -24.87
N THR A 41 0.73 42.87 -25.72
CA THR A 41 0.62 43.81 -26.85
C THR A 41 0.14 45.22 -26.42
N ALA A 42 0.35 45.62 -25.16
CA ALA A 42 -0.12 46.92 -24.68
C ALA A 42 0.97 47.98 -24.89
N PRO A 43 0.74 49.03 -25.70
CA PRO A 43 1.73 50.08 -25.92
C PRO A 43 1.98 50.84 -24.62
N ILE A 44 3.27 51.08 -24.32
CA ILE A 44 3.68 51.92 -23.19
C ILE A 44 3.41 53.38 -23.59
N PRO A 45 2.57 54.14 -22.85
CA PRO A 45 2.35 55.55 -23.16
C PRO A 45 3.65 56.34 -23.01
N ALA A 46 3.90 57.28 -23.92
CA ALA A 46 5.15 58.05 -24.00
C ALA A 46 5.47 58.88 -22.73
N ASP A 47 4.44 59.13 -21.92
CA ASP A 47 4.50 59.96 -20.72
C ASP A 47 4.51 59.12 -19.42
N ALA A 48 4.77 57.81 -19.54
CA ALA A 48 4.74 56.89 -18.41
C ALA A 48 5.75 57.28 -17.32
N THR A 49 5.30 57.35 -16.08
CA THR A 49 6.17 57.53 -14.93
C THR A 49 7.18 56.38 -14.82
N PRO A 50 8.34 56.56 -14.16
CA PRO A 50 9.35 55.50 -14.01
C PRO A 50 8.80 54.20 -13.39
N GLU A 51 7.77 54.31 -12.55
CA GLU A 51 7.08 53.16 -11.98
C GLU A 51 6.16 52.45 -12.97
N GLU A 52 5.43 53.20 -13.81
CA GLU A 52 4.59 52.65 -14.87
C GLU A 52 5.44 51.99 -15.95
N ALA A 53 6.57 52.59 -16.31
CA ALA A 53 7.56 52.00 -17.21
C ALA A 53 8.16 50.70 -16.65
N ARG A 54 8.45 50.65 -15.34
CA ARG A 54 8.91 49.42 -14.66
C ARG A 54 7.84 48.33 -14.61
N ARG A 55 6.58 48.68 -14.34
CA ARG A 55 5.44 47.74 -14.37
C ARG A 55 5.14 47.24 -15.78
N ALA A 56 5.26 48.12 -16.77
CA ALA A 56 5.10 47.79 -18.18
C ALA A 56 6.23 46.89 -18.70
N ALA A 57 7.47 47.11 -18.23
CA ALA A 57 8.63 46.25 -18.48
C ALA A 57 8.60 44.91 -17.70
N GLY A 58 7.53 44.63 -16.94
CA GLY A 58 7.38 43.39 -16.19
C GLY A 58 8.32 43.26 -14.99
N VAL A 59 8.91 44.36 -14.51
CA VAL A 59 9.79 44.37 -13.33
C VAL A 59 8.94 44.26 -12.07
N LEU A 60 9.04 43.12 -11.39
CA LEU A 60 8.29 42.83 -10.18
C LEU A 60 8.79 43.66 -9.01
N GLY A 61 7.87 44.23 -8.23
CA GLY A 61 8.20 44.91 -6.98
C GLY A 61 8.64 43.92 -5.87
N PRO A 62 9.29 44.39 -4.79
CA PRO A 62 9.83 43.53 -3.73
C PRO A 62 8.77 42.66 -3.03
N GLN A 63 7.55 43.18 -2.83
CA GLN A 63 6.43 42.39 -2.29
C GLN A 63 5.96 41.28 -3.25
N GLN A 64 5.94 41.56 -4.57
CA GLN A 64 5.55 40.59 -5.59
C GLN A 64 6.60 39.48 -5.75
N LEU A 65 7.89 39.83 -5.65
CA LEU A 65 9.00 38.87 -5.62
C LEU A 65 8.88 37.92 -4.43
N LYS A 66 8.61 38.46 -3.23
CA LYS A 66 8.43 37.66 -2.01
C LYS A 66 7.20 36.74 -2.12
N SER A 67 6.07 37.26 -2.62
CA SER A 67 4.85 36.47 -2.82
C SER A 67 5.04 35.33 -3.82
N ARG A 68 5.70 35.58 -4.97
CA ARG A 68 5.97 34.53 -5.98
C ARG A 68 6.92 33.45 -5.47
N ARG A 69 7.94 33.82 -4.70
CA ARG A 69 8.83 32.85 -4.05
C ARG A 69 8.07 31.99 -3.04
N MET A 70 7.19 32.60 -2.24
CA MET A 70 6.37 31.86 -1.28
C MET A 70 5.41 30.89 -1.98
N LEU A 71 4.78 31.31 -3.08
CA LEU A 71 3.94 30.46 -3.91
C LEU A 71 4.76 29.31 -4.54
N ALA A 72 5.94 29.58 -5.08
CA ALA A 72 6.82 28.56 -5.66
C ALA A 72 7.23 27.52 -4.61
N VAL A 73 7.59 27.94 -3.38
CA VAL A 73 7.85 27.02 -2.27
C VAL A 73 6.61 26.19 -1.93
N ALA A 74 5.44 26.81 -1.83
CA ALA A 74 4.19 26.09 -1.54
C ALA A 74 3.85 25.05 -2.62
N LEU A 75 4.07 25.36 -3.90
CA LEU A 75 3.87 24.42 -4.99
C LEU A 75 4.83 23.24 -4.92
N VAL A 76 6.12 23.48 -4.62
CA VAL A 76 7.11 22.40 -4.43
C VAL A 76 6.72 21.50 -3.26
N VAL A 77 6.31 22.08 -2.13
CA VAL A 77 5.82 21.30 -0.97
C VAL A 77 4.57 20.49 -1.34
N GLY A 78 3.60 21.10 -2.04
CA GLY A 78 2.41 20.40 -2.53
C GLY A 78 2.73 19.23 -3.48
N ALA A 79 3.72 19.40 -4.36
CA ALA A 79 4.21 18.34 -5.24
C ALA A 79 4.82 17.17 -4.44
N LEU A 80 5.67 17.47 -3.45
CA LEU A 80 6.26 16.44 -2.58
C LEU A 80 5.19 15.66 -1.80
N ILE A 81 4.17 16.35 -1.30
CA ILE A 81 3.02 15.73 -0.63
C ILE A 81 2.29 14.80 -1.60
N MET A 82 1.93 15.27 -2.79
CA MET A 82 1.25 14.44 -3.80
C MET A 82 2.02 13.17 -4.16
N VAL A 83 3.33 13.28 -4.36
CA VAL A 83 4.20 12.14 -4.64
C VAL A 83 4.22 11.18 -3.45
N GLY A 84 4.45 11.69 -2.24
CA GLY A 84 4.47 10.88 -1.02
C GLY A 84 3.17 10.10 -0.79
N PHE A 85 2.02 10.74 -0.99
CA PHE A 85 0.71 10.09 -0.89
C PHE A 85 0.54 8.98 -1.94
N ASN A 86 0.84 9.26 -3.21
CA ASN A 86 0.67 8.27 -4.29
C ASN A 86 1.57 7.04 -4.12
N ILE A 87 2.83 7.24 -3.71
CA ILE A 87 3.74 6.12 -3.52
C ILE A 87 3.32 5.29 -2.31
N SER A 88 2.85 5.92 -1.23
CA SER A 88 2.37 5.21 -0.04
C SER A 88 1.16 4.33 -0.34
N PHE A 89 0.16 4.84 -1.05
CA PHE A 89 -1.02 4.06 -1.44
C PHE A 89 -0.68 2.89 -2.39
N ASN A 90 0.16 3.13 -3.40
CA ASN A 90 0.57 2.07 -4.33
C ASN A 90 1.36 0.96 -3.61
N ARG A 91 2.26 1.34 -2.71
CA ARG A 91 3.02 0.40 -1.88
C ARG A 91 2.08 -0.47 -1.05
N GLU A 92 1.05 0.11 -0.46
CA GLU A 92 0.09 -0.62 0.38
C GLU A 92 -0.76 -1.60 -0.43
N ALA A 93 -1.27 -1.17 -1.59
CA ALA A 93 -1.96 -2.05 -2.52
C ALA A 93 -1.08 -3.23 -2.97
N VAL A 94 0.20 -2.97 -3.27
CA VAL A 94 1.19 -4.01 -3.58
C VAL A 94 1.43 -4.95 -2.39
N GLY A 95 1.41 -4.42 -1.16
CA GLY A 95 1.54 -5.22 0.06
C GLY A 95 0.38 -6.18 0.24
N CYS A 96 -0.85 -5.70 0.13
CA CYS A 96 -2.04 -6.55 0.18
C CYS A 96 -2.08 -7.58 -0.95
N TYR A 97 -1.69 -7.19 -2.16
CA TYR A 97 -1.59 -8.12 -3.28
C TYR A 97 -0.59 -9.24 -2.99
N LYS A 98 0.62 -8.90 -2.54
CA LYS A 98 1.65 -9.90 -2.17
C LYS A 98 1.18 -10.79 -1.03
N ALA A 99 0.48 -10.24 -0.03
CA ALA A 99 -0.11 -11.02 1.04
C ALA A 99 -1.15 -11.99 0.53
N ALA A 100 -2.12 -11.54 -0.28
CA ALA A 100 -3.13 -12.39 -0.88
C ALA A 100 -2.51 -13.54 -1.69
N LYS A 101 -1.53 -13.24 -2.55
CA LYS A 101 -0.80 -14.26 -3.33
C LYS A 101 -0.05 -15.25 -2.43
N ALA A 102 0.58 -14.77 -1.35
CA ALA A 102 1.28 -15.64 -0.40
C ALA A 102 0.32 -16.59 0.33
N PHE A 103 -0.92 -16.17 0.57
CA PHE A 103 -1.99 -17.01 1.11
C PHE A 103 -2.73 -17.86 0.05
N GLY A 104 -2.30 -17.82 -1.21
CA GLY A 104 -2.81 -18.71 -2.26
C GLY A 104 -3.86 -18.11 -3.20
N ALA A 105 -4.18 -16.82 -3.10
CA ALA A 105 -5.09 -16.17 -4.03
C ALA A 105 -4.54 -16.19 -5.47
N ILE A 106 -5.41 -16.47 -6.44
CA ILE A 106 -5.09 -16.38 -7.87
C ILE A 106 -5.32 -14.97 -8.42
N ASP A 107 -4.84 -14.71 -9.63
CA ASP A 107 -5.11 -13.43 -10.29
C ASP A 107 -6.53 -13.42 -10.86
N GLY A 108 -7.30 -12.42 -10.48
CA GLY A 108 -8.69 -12.26 -10.90
C GLY A 108 -9.16 -10.80 -10.86
N PRO A 109 -10.47 -10.55 -11.04
CA PRO A 109 -11.04 -9.21 -10.97
C PRO A 109 -10.68 -8.44 -9.69
N GLY A 110 -10.50 -9.13 -8.56
CA GLY A 110 -10.11 -8.53 -7.28
C GLY A 110 -8.74 -7.86 -7.25
N ALA A 111 -7.85 -8.14 -8.22
CA ALA A 111 -6.53 -7.49 -8.31
C ALA A 111 -6.59 -5.97 -8.55
N LYS A 112 -7.78 -5.41 -8.81
CA LYS A 112 -7.99 -3.96 -8.95
C LYS A 112 -7.96 -3.22 -7.61
N ASP A 113 -8.40 -3.85 -6.53
CA ASP A 113 -8.32 -3.30 -5.17
C ASP A 113 -7.92 -4.40 -4.18
N PRO A 114 -6.63 -4.81 -4.17
CA PRO A 114 -6.20 -6.04 -3.50
C PRO A 114 -6.47 -6.07 -1.99
N CYS A 115 -6.43 -4.92 -1.32
CA CYS A 115 -6.71 -4.84 0.12
C CYS A 115 -8.20 -5.05 0.45
N VAL A 116 -9.08 -4.79 -0.51
CA VAL A 116 -10.53 -4.88 -0.34
C VAL A 116 -11.06 -6.20 -0.90
N ASP A 117 -10.58 -6.57 -2.08
CA ASP A 117 -11.18 -7.64 -2.87
C ASP A 117 -10.36 -8.94 -2.88
N MET A 118 -9.06 -8.90 -2.53
CA MET A 118 -8.20 -10.11 -2.55
C MET A 118 -7.80 -10.61 -1.16
N VAL A 119 -7.86 -9.81 -0.11
CA VAL A 119 -7.54 -10.27 1.23
C VAL A 119 -8.41 -9.60 2.27
N PHE A 120 -9.01 -10.39 3.15
CA PHE A 120 -9.86 -9.90 4.23
C PHE A 120 -9.92 -10.90 5.38
N GLY A 121 -10.34 -10.47 6.56
CA GLY A 121 -10.49 -11.38 7.69
C GLY A 121 -11.74 -12.24 7.58
N THR A 122 -11.65 -13.47 8.05
CA THR A 122 -12.72 -14.46 7.99
C THR A 122 -13.96 -14.00 8.75
N PHE A 123 -15.12 -14.17 8.11
CA PHE A 123 -16.44 -13.86 8.69
C PHE A 123 -17.11 -15.08 9.34
N LEU A 124 -16.60 -16.29 9.09
CA LEU A 124 -17.25 -17.55 9.41
C LEU A 124 -16.30 -18.49 10.18
N GLY A 125 -16.72 -18.89 11.38
CA GLY A 125 -16.01 -19.88 12.20
C GLY A 125 -14.82 -19.32 12.99
N ASP A 126 -14.48 -19.98 14.10
CA ASP A 126 -13.30 -19.69 14.92
C ASP A 126 -12.12 -20.63 14.60
N GLY A 127 -12.30 -21.49 13.59
CA GLY A 127 -11.30 -22.43 13.12
C GLY A 127 -11.01 -23.57 14.08
N LYS A 128 -11.82 -23.83 15.11
CA LYS A 128 -11.52 -24.88 16.12
C LYS A 128 -12.27 -26.17 15.85
N GLY A 129 -11.56 -27.28 16.01
CA GLY A 129 -12.19 -28.60 16.10
C GLY A 129 -11.35 -29.71 15.47
N PRO A 130 -11.63 -30.97 15.84
CA PRO A 130 -11.06 -32.12 15.16
C PRO A 130 -11.64 -32.27 13.75
N SER A 131 -11.00 -33.11 12.93
CA SER A 131 -11.54 -33.44 11.60
C SER A 131 -12.76 -34.34 11.77
N THR A 132 -13.82 -34.01 11.04
CA THR A 132 -15.01 -34.85 10.89
C THR A 132 -15.01 -35.59 9.55
N GLU A 133 -14.22 -35.11 8.59
CA GLU A 133 -14.08 -35.71 7.27
C GLU A 133 -13.00 -36.79 7.20
N LYS A 134 -13.19 -37.76 6.29
CA LYS A 134 -12.21 -38.84 6.06
C LYS A 134 -11.01 -38.38 5.24
N THR A 135 -11.21 -37.39 4.39
CA THR A 135 -10.21 -36.87 3.45
C THR A 135 -10.18 -35.35 3.50
N PRO A 136 -9.74 -34.76 4.63
CA PRO A 136 -9.62 -33.31 4.75
C PRO A 136 -8.61 -32.75 3.76
N GLN A 137 -8.77 -31.48 3.39
CA GLN A 137 -7.86 -30.80 2.46
C GLN A 137 -6.68 -30.14 3.18
N PRO A 138 -5.48 -30.17 2.58
CA PRO A 138 -4.30 -29.56 3.17
C PRO A 138 -4.31 -28.03 3.05
N VAL A 139 -3.74 -27.36 4.05
CA VAL A 139 -3.44 -25.93 4.05
C VAL A 139 -1.93 -25.76 4.00
N GLN A 140 -1.43 -24.97 3.06
CA GLN A 140 0.02 -24.93 2.78
C GLN A 140 0.76 -23.87 3.59
N ASN A 141 0.16 -22.70 3.78
CA ASN A 141 0.87 -21.51 4.25
C ASN A 141 0.25 -20.98 5.55
N TYR A 142 1.11 -20.46 6.43
CA TYR A 142 0.70 -19.76 7.65
C TYR A 142 1.63 -18.58 7.92
N GLN A 143 1.18 -17.60 8.69
CA GLN A 143 2.02 -16.54 9.21
C GLN A 143 1.99 -16.54 10.74
N LEU A 144 3.16 -16.47 11.36
CA LEU A 144 3.28 -16.24 12.81
C LEU A 144 3.19 -14.74 13.13
N ILE A 145 2.41 -14.40 14.15
CA ILE A 145 2.36 -13.03 14.67
C ILE A 145 3.43 -12.90 15.76
N LYS A 146 4.59 -12.32 15.40
CA LYS A 146 5.72 -12.10 16.32
C LYS A 146 5.83 -10.61 16.67
N GLY A 147 5.22 -10.22 17.79
CA GLY A 147 5.34 -8.88 18.38
C GLY A 147 4.56 -7.80 17.64
N ASN A 148 4.97 -7.45 16.42
CA ASN A 148 4.34 -6.38 15.64
C ASN A 148 3.23 -6.90 14.73
N LYS A 149 2.16 -6.11 14.60
CA LYS A 149 1.07 -6.33 13.63
C LYS A 149 1.62 -6.28 12.19
N PRO A 150 1.33 -7.28 11.34
CA PRO A 150 1.63 -7.21 9.91
C PRO A 150 1.01 -5.96 9.28
N ALA A 151 1.80 -5.17 8.56
CA ALA A 151 1.38 -3.85 8.09
C ALA A 151 0.25 -3.91 7.06
N TYR A 152 0.16 -4.97 6.25
CA TYR A 152 -0.91 -5.11 5.25
C TYR A 152 -2.30 -5.20 5.89
N LEU A 153 -2.42 -5.73 7.10
CA LEU A 153 -3.69 -5.94 7.78
C LEU A 153 -4.35 -4.64 8.28
N LYS A 154 -3.67 -3.49 8.23
CA LYS A 154 -4.32 -2.20 8.55
C LYS A 154 -5.28 -1.74 7.46
N TRP A 155 -5.21 -2.36 6.29
CA TRP A 155 -5.95 -1.95 5.10
C TRP A 155 -6.99 -2.97 4.64
N ILE A 156 -6.99 -4.16 5.22
CA ILE A 156 -7.90 -5.22 4.81
C ILE A 156 -9.29 -5.03 5.43
N GLN A 157 -10.31 -5.50 4.73
CA GLN A 157 -11.64 -5.56 5.32
C GLN A 157 -11.69 -6.60 6.44
N ASN A 158 -12.50 -6.32 7.47
CA ASN A 158 -12.72 -7.21 8.61
C ASN A 158 -11.42 -7.73 9.25
N ALA A 159 -10.41 -6.85 9.39
CA ALA A 159 -9.10 -7.27 9.90
C ALA A 159 -9.22 -7.97 11.26
N PRO A 160 -8.64 -9.18 11.43
CA PRO A 160 -8.67 -9.86 12.70
C PRO A 160 -7.91 -9.07 13.77
N LYS A 161 -8.34 -9.20 15.02
CA LYS A 161 -7.67 -8.62 16.17
C LYS A 161 -6.43 -9.43 16.55
N TYR A 162 -5.39 -8.76 17.05
CA TYR A 162 -4.04 -9.32 17.25
C TYR A 162 -3.82 -9.90 18.64
N ASP A 163 -4.39 -9.26 19.64
CA ASP A 163 -4.51 -9.75 21.01
C ASP A 163 -5.25 -11.11 21.08
N GLU A 164 -5.96 -11.44 19.99
CA GLU A 164 -6.78 -12.62 19.85
C GLU A 164 -6.15 -13.71 18.95
N GLY A 165 -4.89 -13.58 18.47
CA GLY A 165 -4.27 -14.65 17.65
C GLY A 165 -2.74 -14.66 17.59
N ASP A 166 -2.16 -15.87 17.65
CA ASP A 166 -0.72 -16.14 17.49
C ASP A 166 -0.38 -16.53 16.03
N LEU A 167 -1.37 -17.01 15.30
CA LEU A 167 -1.28 -17.53 13.94
C LEU A 167 -2.29 -16.82 13.03
N LEU A 168 -1.89 -16.58 11.79
CA LEU A 168 -2.78 -16.24 10.69
C LEU A 168 -2.73 -17.33 9.64
N ILE A 169 -3.89 -17.84 9.28
CA ILE A 169 -4.06 -18.87 8.27
C ILE A 169 -4.97 -18.31 7.19
N GLY A 170 -4.53 -18.41 5.94
CA GLY A 170 -5.30 -17.96 4.77
C GLY A 170 -5.88 -19.13 4.00
N THR A 171 -7.13 -18.98 3.58
CA THR A 171 -7.86 -19.92 2.71
C THR A 171 -8.74 -19.15 1.74
N GLY A 172 -9.25 -19.79 0.69
CA GLY A 172 -10.35 -19.19 -0.09
C GLY A 172 -11.60 -19.02 0.78
N ILE A 173 -12.39 -17.98 0.53
CA ILE A 173 -13.70 -17.73 1.16
C ILE A 173 -14.57 -18.98 1.19
N SER A 174 -14.65 -19.71 0.08
CA SER A 174 -15.53 -20.86 -0.04
C SER A 174 -15.21 -21.97 0.97
N CYS A 175 -13.96 -22.02 1.43
CA CYS A 175 -13.45 -23.02 2.36
C CYS A 175 -13.11 -22.46 3.75
N ALA A 176 -13.24 -21.14 3.95
CA ALA A 176 -12.82 -20.50 5.19
C ALA A 176 -13.64 -20.97 6.40
N GLY A 177 -14.93 -21.27 6.23
CA GLY A 177 -15.80 -21.76 7.30
C GLY A 177 -15.47 -23.17 7.78
N ASP A 178 -14.87 -23.97 6.92
CA ASP A 178 -14.48 -25.35 7.19
C ASP A 178 -13.00 -25.47 7.60
N LEU A 179 -12.29 -24.35 7.72
CA LEU A 179 -10.97 -24.35 8.33
C LEU A 179 -11.05 -24.90 9.75
N ARG A 180 -10.13 -25.81 10.07
CA ARG A 180 -9.96 -26.41 11.39
C ARG A 180 -8.50 -26.41 11.79
N VAL A 181 -8.27 -26.13 13.06
CA VAL A 181 -7.00 -26.15 13.75
C VAL A 181 -7.17 -27.06 14.97
N ASP A 182 -6.44 -28.15 14.96
CA ASP A 182 -6.37 -29.12 16.05
C ASP A 182 -5.03 -29.01 16.77
N GLU A 183 -5.07 -28.63 18.04
CA GLU A 183 -3.88 -28.48 18.88
C GLU A 183 -3.61 -29.77 19.64
N GLN A 184 -2.55 -30.47 19.24
CA GLN A 184 -2.02 -31.65 19.91
C GLN A 184 -0.84 -31.27 20.81
N GLU A 185 -0.33 -32.24 21.59
CA GLU A 185 0.73 -31.97 22.55
C GLU A 185 2.06 -31.60 21.87
N ASP A 186 2.38 -32.24 20.75
CA ASP A 186 3.64 -32.12 20.00
C ASP A 186 3.52 -31.32 18.69
N LYS A 187 2.29 -31.14 18.18
CA LYS A 187 2.02 -30.48 16.90
C LYS A 187 0.70 -29.70 16.89
N VAL A 188 0.59 -28.77 15.94
CA VAL A 188 -0.64 -28.06 15.60
C VAL A 188 -0.99 -28.46 14.18
N MET A 189 -2.13 -29.14 14.01
CA MET A 189 -2.59 -29.58 12.70
C MET A 189 -3.60 -28.57 12.14
N VAL A 190 -3.41 -28.17 10.88
CA VAL A 190 -4.28 -27.23 10.18
C VAL A 190 -4.77 -27.87 8.88
N PHE A 191 -6.07 -27.88 8.66
CA PHE A 191 -6.72 -28.48 7.50
C PHE A 191 -8.06 -27.82 7.22
N VAL A 192 -8.60 -28.03 6.03
CA VAL A 192 -10.00 -27.70 5.72
C VAL A 192 -10.80 -29.00 5.79
N ASP A 193 -11.84 -29.03 6.64
CA ASP A 193 -12.65 -30.20 6.93
C ASP A 193 -13.74 -30.40 5.88
N VAL A 194 -13.32 -30.56 4.63
CA VAL A 194 -14.15 -30.89 3.48
C VAL A 194 -13.48 -31.97 2.65
N ASP A 195 -14.27 -32.83 2.01
CA ASP A 195 -13.79 -33.87 1.09
C ASP A 195 -13.58 -33.34 -0.34
N THR A 196 -14.28 -32.27 -0.70
CA THR A 196 -14.16 -31.60 -2.00
C THR A 196 -12.98 -30.63 -2.04
N PRO A 197 -12.16 -30.62 -3.11
CA PRO A 197 -11.07 -29.67 -3.24
C PRO A 197 -11.58 -28.23 -3.26
N CYS A 198 -10.93 -27.36 -2.47
CA CYS A 198 -11.22 -25.94 -2.49
C CYS A 198 -10.97 -25.36 -3.89
N PRO A 199 -11.95 -24.64 -4.47
CA PRO A 199 -11.74 -23.99 -5.76
C PRO A 199 -10.62 -22.94 -5.65
N PRO A 200 -9.87 -22.70 -6.74
CA PRO A 200 -8.95 -21.58 -6.77
C PRO A 200 -9.75 -20.28 -6.79
N GLU A 201 -9.49 -19.40 -5.82
CA GLU A 201 -10.19 -18.12 -5.67
C GLU A 201 -9.22 -16.95 -5.80
N ASP A 202 -9.71 -15.82 -6.30
CA ASP A 202 -8.92 -14.59 -6.45
C ASP A 202 -8.79 -13.81 -5.14
N ASN A 203 -9.15 -14.43 -4.03
CA ASN A 203 -9.18 -13.85 -2.70
C ASN A 203 -8.65 -14.84 -1.65
N ALA A 204 -8.31 -14.28 -0.48
CA ALA A 204 -7.85 -15.00 0.69
C ALA A 204 -8.56 -14.46 1.94
N SER A 205 -9.29 -15.35 2.60
CA SER A 205 -9.90 -15.16 3.90
C SER A 205 -8.89 -15.53 4.98
N LEU A 206 -8.57 -14.58 5.86
CA LEU A 206 -7.59 -14.72 6.94
C LEU A 206 -8.28 -15.03 8.26
N THR A 207 -8.02 -16.22 8.80
CA THR A 207 -8.45 -16.62 10.13
C THR A 207 -7.31 -16.43 11.11
N ALA A 208 -7.53 -15.61 12.14
CA ALA A 208 -6.62 -15.51 13.27
C ALA A 208 -6.92 -16.61 14.29
N PHE A 209 -5.89 -17.30 14.73
CA PHE A 209 -6.00 -18.39 15.69
C PHE A 209 -5.10 -18.15 16.90
N LYS A 210 -5.69 -18.21 18.09
CA LYS A 210 -4.96 -18.17 19.37
C LYS A 210 -4.62 -19.57 19.82
N LEU A 211 -3.34 -19.85 19.96
CA LEU A 211 -2.88 -21.14 20.47
C LEU A 211 -3.11 -21.22 21.97
N LYS A 212 -3.53 -22.39 22.47
CA LYS A 212 -3.67 -22.65 23.92
C LYS A 212 -2.32 -22.61 24.64
N LYS A 213 -1.25 -23.00 23.94
CA LYS A 213 0.13 -22.93 24.41
C LYS A 213 0.98 -22.16 23.37
N PRO A 214 2.10 -21.55 23.74
CA PRO A 214 3.04 -21.01 22.74
C PRO A 214 3.44 -22.09 21.73
N LEU A 215 3.72 -21.73 20.48
CA LEU A 215 4.15 -22.71 19.47
C LEU A 215 5.41 -23.45 19.94
N GLY A 216 6.42 -22.71 20.44
CA GLY A 216 7.66 -23.30 20.95
C GLY A 216 8.30 -24.24 19.92
N ASP A 217 8.60 -25.46 20.35
CA ASP A 217 9.17 -26.51 19.50
C ASP A 217 8.11 -27.35 18.74
N ARG A 218 6.81 -27.06 18.94
CA ARG A 218 5.72 -27.80 18.27
C ARG A 218 5.73 -27.51 16.78
N LYS A 219 5.45 -28.54 15.98
CA LYS A 219 5.39 -28.41 14.52
C LYS A 219 4.01 -27.92 14.08
N LEU A 220 3.97 -26.98 13.14
CA LEU A 220 2.77 -26.68 12.36
C LEU A 220 2.73 -27.60 11.14
N VAL A 221 1.71 -28.44 11.08
CA VAL A 221 1.56 -29.45 10.03
C VAL A 221 0.17 -29.38 9.43
N THR A 222 0.04 -29.98 8.25
CA THR A 222 -1.22 -30.21 7.58
C THR A 222 -1.43 -31.71 7.34
N VAL A 223 -2.46 -32.06 6.56
CA VAL A 223 -2.89 -33.44 6.27
C VAL A 223 -1.70 -34.35 5.95
N GLY A 224 -1.61 -35.46 6.69
CA GLY A 224 -0.51 -36.42 6.58
C GLY A 224 0.80 -35.97 7.23
N ASP A 225 0.74 -35.14 8.27
CA ASP A 225 1.89 -34.62 9.02
C ASP A 225 2.91 -33.84 8.16
N LYS A 226 2.44 -33.29 7.05
CA LYS A 226 3.27 -32.48 6.16
C LYS A 226 3.51 -31.11 6.80
N PRO A 227 4.76 -30.63 6.88
CA PRO A 227 5.03 -29.32 7.45
C PRO A 227 4.39 -28.23 6.59
N MET A 228 3.79 -27.24 7.25
CA MET A 228 3.33 -26.02 6.58
C MET A 228 4.51 -25.05 6.36
N THR A 229 4.33 -24.09 5.46
CA THR A 229 5.33 -23.06 5.16
C THR A 229 5.01 -21.77 5.89
N GLU A 230 5.94 -21.28 6.73
CA GLU A 230 5.85 -19.94 7.33
C GLU A 230 6.08 -18.89 6.24
N ILE A 231 5.13 -17.99 6.06
CA ILE A 231 5.24 -16.84 5.16
C ILE A 231 5.36 -15.54 5.97
N ASN A 232 6.12 -14.59 5.43
CA ASN A 232 6.15 -13.22 5.92
C ASN A 232 5.89 -12.25 4.76
N PRO A 233 4.61 -11.98 4.43
CA PRO A 233 4.27 -11.10 3.32
C PRO A 233 4.37 -9.60 3.66
N ASP A 234 4.89 -9.25 4.84
CA ASP A 234 4.94 -7.85 5.26
C ASP A 234 5.96 -7.03 4.46
N LEU A 235 5.65 -5.75 4.25
CA LEU A 235 6.51 -4.85 3.49
C LEU A 235 7.53 -4.17 4.41
N ASP A 236 8.80 -4.17 3.97
CA ASP A 236 9.89 -3.42 4.60
C ASP A 236 9.50 -1.96 4.88
N SER A 237 9.83 -1.41 6.04
CA SER A 237 9.53 0.00 6.35
C SER A 237 10.09 1.00 5.32
N TRP A 238 9.54 2.22 5.26
CA TRP A 238 10.06 3.28 4.38
C TRP A 238 11.55 3.57 4.62
N PHE A 239 11.95 3.57 5.89
CA PHE A 239 13.36 3.73 6.27
C PHE A 239 14.23 2.59 5.73
N THR A 240 13.76 1.35 5.85
CA THR A 240 14.46 0.17 5.32
C THR A 240 14.60 0.24 3.80
N VAL A 241 13.55 0.65 3.09
CA VAL A 241 13.60 0.80 1.62
C VAL A 241 14.53 1.93 1.19
N LEU A 242 14.46 3.10 1.84
CA LEU A 242 15.39 4.20 1.56
C LEU A 242 16.84 3.80 1.83
N LYS A 243 17.09 3.07 2.92
CA LYS A 243 18.41 2.55 3.24
C LYS A 243 18.89 1.59 2.14
N LYS A 244 18.07 0.61 1.74
CA LYS A 244 18.38 -0.34 0.66
C LYS A 244 18.67 0.37 -0.67
N LEU A 245 17.87 1.39 -1.02
CA LEU A 245 18.08 2.19 -2.23
C LEU A 245 19.39 2.98 -2.17
N ALA A 246 19.74 3.55 -1.01
CA ALA A 246 20.98 4.28 -0.81
C ALA A 246 22.22 3.37 -0.78
N THR A 247 22.07 2.12 -0.35
CA THR A 247 23.17 1.14 -0.28
C THR A 247 23.28 0.23 -1.50
N GLY A 248 22.39 0.36 -2.49
CA GLY A 248 22.42 -0.41 -3.74
C GLY A 248 21.80 -1.82 -3.67
N GLY A 249 21.14 -2.16 -2.57
CA GLY A 249 20.56 -3.49 -2.33
C GLY A 249 21.56 -4.51 -1.81
#